data_AF-A0A923X291-F1
#
_entry.id   AF-A0A923X291-F1
#
_cell.length_a   1.000
_cell.length_b   1.000
_cell.length_c   1.000
_cell.angle_alpha   90.00
_cell.angle_beta   90.00
_cell.angle_gamma   90.00
#
_symmetry.space_group_name_H-M   'P 1'
#
loop_
_entity.id
_entity.type
_entity.pdbx_description
1 polymer ?
#
loop_
_entity_poly.entity_id
_entity_poly.type
_entity_poly.pdbx_seq_one_letter_code
_entity_poly.pdbx_strand_id
1 'polypeptide(L)'
;RALAVRSVRSKLRREDMVELAWESIVSIEPGHAYTVDVSVPDGHTFIGNGIICHNTTLARVVANELGSTMQATSGPALEKKADVAAILTSLGPHDVLFIDEIHRLSSAVEEVLYTAMEDYQIDIVLGQGPAARTLRLDLEPFTLIGATTRTGLLTTPLRDRFGIQQRLEYYDASELLDVVRRSAKLLGLEIDDAAAGEIATRSRGTPRIANRLLRRVRDVAQVRHAGDITLDIAQEALDLVDIDHVGLDRIDRLVLETILSKFGGGPVGLSTLAVSIGEEPHTIEDVYEPFLMQRGFIQRTPRGRIITDRGRAHLGAAGFDVKRAGELF
;
A
#
# COMPACT_ATOMS: atom_id res chain seq x y z
N ARG A 1 -22.54 -3.68 -9.20
CA ARG A 1 -23.17 -3.18 -7.95
C ARG A 1 -22.48 -3.92 -6.81
N ALA A 2 -21.78 -3.19 -5.92
CA ALA A 2 -21.26 -3.62 -4.60
C ALA A 2 -20.21 -4.76 -4.59
N LEU A 3 -18.97 -4.55 -4.11
CA LEU A 3 -18.48 -4.49 -2.72
C LEU A 3 -18.38 -5.86 -2.00
N ALA A 4 -17.18 -6.06 -1.44
CA ALA A 4 -16.81 -6.82 -0.24
C ALA A 4 -16.48 -8.33 -0.33
N VAL A 5 -15.23 -8.59 0.05
CA VAL A 5 -14.59 -9.83 0.48
C VAL A 5 -15.24 -10.36 1.78
N ARG A 6 -15.34 -11.70 1.96
CA ARG A 6 -15.16 -12.32 3.29
C ARG A 6 -14.89 -13.84 3.24
N SER A 7 -13.69 -14.18 3.71
CA SER A 7 -13.28 -15.33 4.53
C SER A 7 -13.80 -16.74 4.25
N VAL A 8 -12.81 -17.56 3.88
CA VAL A 8 -12.63 -19.01 4.07
C VAL A 8 -13.13 -19.55 5.42
N ARG A 9 -13.77 -20.74 5.42
CA ARG A 9 -13.53 -21.83 6.39
C ARG A 9 -14.40 -23.06 6.13
N SER A 10 -13.74 -24.19 5.86
CA SER A 10 -13.88 -25.46 6.61
C SER A 10 -13.83 -26.73 5.73
N LYS A 11 -12.63 -27.35 5.64
CA LYS A 11 -12.35 -28.78 5.91
C LYS A 11 -10.94 -29.16 5.43
N LEU A 12 -9.94 -28.97 6.29
CA LEU A 12 -8.67 -29.71 6.29
C LEU A 12 -8.32 -30.00 7.76
N ARG A 13 -8.17 -31.28 8.11
CA ARG A 13 -7.56 -31.73 9.38
C ARG A 13 -6.18 -32.30 9.05
N ARG A 14 -5.17 -32.31 9.91
CA ARG A 14 -4.73 -31.42 11.00
C ARG A 14 -3.32 -31.85 11.49
N GLU A 15 -2.73 -32.97 11.00
CA GLU A 15 -1.69 -33.66 11.78
C GLU A 15 -0.33 -33.91 11.09
N ASP A 16 -0.16 -33.69 9.78
CA ASP A 16 1.16 -33.91 9.12
C ASP A 16 1.73 -32.70 8.35
N MET A 17 1.20 -31.49 8.61
CA MET A 17 1.63 -30.25 7.95
C MET A 17 2.15 -29.26 9.00
N VAL A 18 3.45 -29.34 9.30
CA VAL A 18 4.15 -28.41 10.20
C VAL A 18 4.25 -27.03 9.52
N GLU A 19 3.17 -26.28 9.78
CA GLU A 19 2.79 -24.88 9.56
C GLU A 19 3.77 -23.91 8.85
N LEU A 20 3.84 -23.99 7.52
CA LEU A 20 4.14 -22.85 6.63
C LEU A 20 3.52 -23.09 5.24
N ALA A 21 2.21 -22.88 5.07
CA ALA A 21 1.55 -22.68 3.74
C ALA A 21 0.02 -22.49 3.86
N TRP A 22 -0.57 -21.70 2.95
CA TRP A 22 -1.99 -21.67 2.55
C TRP A 22 -1.99 -21.31 1.05
N GLU A 23 -2.67 -21.91 0.06
CA GLU A 23 -3.67 -23.01 -0.12
C GLU A 23 -3.37 -23.81 -1.43
N SER A 24 -4.16 -24.84 -1.79
CA SER A 24 -3.88 -25.82 -2.86
C SER A 24 -4.68 -25.60 -4.16
N ILE A 25 -3.97 -25.62 -5.30
CA ILE A 25 -4.51 -25.54 -6.67
C ILE A 25 -5.41 -26.75 -6.99
N VAL A 26 -6.61 -26.51 -7.54
CA VAL A 26 -7.63 -27.54 -7.80
C VAL A 26 -7.47 -28.22 -9.17
N SER A 27 -7.18 -27.47 -10.23
CA SER A 27 -6.72 -28.00 -11.52
C SER A 27 -6.16 -26.88 -12.38
N ILE A 28 -5.16 -27.20 -13.21
CA ILE A 28 -4.57 -26.30 -14.21
C ILE A 28 -4.82 -26.96 -15.56
N GLU A 29 -5.52 -26.30 -16.49
CA GLU A 29 -5.58 -26.78 -17.87
C GLU A 29 -5.28 -25.67 -18.89
N PRO A 30 -4.64 -26.01 -20.03
CA PRO A 30 -4.17 -25.03 -21.00
C PRO A 30 -5.32 -24.48 -21.85
N GLY A 31 -5.47 -23.16 -21.91
CA GLY A 31 -6.34 -22.48 -22.86
C GLY A 31 -5.66 -22.21 -24.21
N HIS A 32 -6.45 -21.89 -25.24
CA HIS A 32 -5.92 -21.46 -26.54
C HIS A 32 -5.46 -19.99 -26.49
N ALA A 33 -4.20 -19.76 -26.88
CA ALA A 33 -3.52 -18.45 -26.94
C ALA A 33 -3.39 -17.74 -25.57
N TYR A 34 -2.24 -18.00 -24.92
CA TYR A 34 -1.65 -17.22 -23.82
C TYR A 34 -2.59 -16.76 -22.69
N THR A 35 -3.58 -17.58 -22.34
CA THR A 35 -4.47 -17.33 -21.20
C THR A 35 -4.63 -18.60 -20.38
N VAL A 36 -4.57 -18.46 -19.05
CA VAL A 36 -4.89 -19.51 -18.08
C VAL A 36 -6.20 -19.11 -17.40
N ASP A 37 -7.22 -19.95 -17.53
CA ASP A 37 -8.50 -19.77 -16.84
C ASP A 37 -8.41 -20.35 -15.43
N VAL A 38 -8.57 -19.50 -14.42
CA VAL A 38 -8.71 -19.92 -13.02
C VAL A 38 -10.15 -19.66 -12.57
N SER A 39 -10.92 -20.74 -12.42
CA SER A 39 -12.31 -20.71 -11.98
C SER A 39 -12.45 -21.19 -10.53
N VAL A 40 -13.16 -20.39 -9.72
CA VAL A 40 -13.55 -20.71 -8.33
C VAL A 40 -15.09 -20.57 -8.26
N PRO A 41 -15.82 -21.41 -7.51
CA PRO A 41 -17.14 -21.88 -7.95
C PRO A 41 -18.27 -20.86 -8.10
N ASP A 42 -18.19 -19.63 -7.59
CA ASP A 42 -19.24 -18.63 -7.83
C ASP A 42 -18.73 -17.18 -7.76
N GLY A 43 -18.16 -16.66 -8.87
CA GLY A 43 -18.08 -15.21 -9.16
C GLY A 43 -16.71 -14.50 -9.09
N HIS A 44 -15.97 -14.57 -10.21
CA HIS A 44 -15.04 -13.60 -10.86
C HIS A 44 -14.21 -12.51 -10.11
N THR A 45 -12.87 -12.63 -10.28
CA THR A 45 -11.86 -11.60 -10.71
C THR A 45 -11.08 -10.73 -9.69
N PHE A 46 -9.76 -10.54 -9.93
CA PHE A 46 -8.77 -9.88 -9.04
C PHE A 46 -7.72 -9.00 -9.79
N ILE A 47 -7.10 -7.97 -9.15
CA ILE A 47 -5.71 -7.36 -9.34
C ILE A 47 -5.55 -5.88 -8.90
N GLY A 48 -4.98 -5.56 -7.73
CA GLY A 48 -5.13 -4.25 -7.05
C GLY A 48 -4.39 -2.95 -7.45
N ASN A 49 -4.46 -1.95 -6.56
CA ASN A 49 -3.41 -1.02 -6.09
C ASN A 49 -3.94 -0.06 -5.01
N GLY A 50 -3.16 0.19 -3.96
CA GLY A 50 -3.48 1.13 -2.88
C GLY A 50 -3.25 0.54 -1.50
N ILE A 51 -1.99 0.23 -1.17
CA ILE A 51 -1.37 0.11 0.17
C ILE A 51 0.05 -0.42 -0.11
N ILE A 52 1.09 0.39 0.19
CA ILE A 52 2.53 0.08 -0.07
C ILE A 52 2.99 -1.23 0.62
N CYS A 53 2.17 -1.84 1.47
CA CYS A 53 2.47 -3.08 2.20
C CYS A 53 1.96 -4.36 1.54
N HIS A 54 1.02 -4.29 0.61
CA HIS A 54 0.40 -5.48 0.03
C HIS A 54 0.85 -5.75 -1.39
N ASN A 55 1.33 -4.75 -2.12
CA ASN A 55 1.67 -4.96 -3.53
C ASN A 55 2.81 -5.96 -3.73
N THR A 56 3.90 -5.82 -2.97
CA THR A 56 5.01 -6.79 -3.04
C THR A 56 4.62 -8.15 -2.46
N THR A 57 3.80 -8.18 -1.40
CA THR A 57 3.31 -9.44 -0.81
C THR A 57 2.40 -10.18 -1.79
N LEU A 58 1.54 -9.45 -2.48
CA LEU A 58 0.64 -9.98 -3.49
C LEU A 58 1.41 -10.47 -4.71
N ALA A 59 2.40 -9.72 -5.18
CA ALA A 59 3.27 -10.17 -6.25
C ALA A 59 4.01 -11.48 -5.91
N ARG A 60 4.42 -11.66 -4.64
CA ARG A 60 4.99 -12.94 -4.17
C ARG A 60 3.97 -14.05 -4.18
N VAL A 61 2.72 -13.79 -3.79
CA VAL A 61 1.64 -14.79 -3.88
C VAL A 61 1.45 -15.20 -5.34
N VAL A 62 1.38 -14.25 -6.27
CA VAL A 62 1.26 -14.55 -7.71
C VAL A 62 2.42 -15.43 -8.19
N ALA A 63 3.66 -15.09 -7.85
CA ALA A 63 4.83 -15.88 -8.24
C ALA A 63 4.76 -17.31 -7.67
N ASN A 64 4.39 -17.46 -6.39
CA ASN A 64 4.23 -18.76 -5.75
C ASN A 64 3.14 -19.61 -6.43
N GLU A 65 1.99 -19.01 -6.77
CA GLU A 65 0.90 -19.70 -7.46
C GLU A 65 1.28 -20.11 -8.89
N LEU A 66 2.12 -19.33 -9.56
CA LEU A 66 2.70 -19.66 -10.87
C LEU A 66 3.82 -20.70 -10.79
N GLY A 67 4.26 -21.08 -9.58
CA GLY A 67 5.43 -21.93 -9.39
C GLY A 67 6.73 -21.29 -9.87
N SER A 68 6.78 -19.96 -9.96
CA SER A 68 7.90 -19.18 -10.49
C SER A 68 8.56 -18.32 -9.42
N THR A 69 9.63 -17.63 -9.80
CA THR A 69 10.33 -16.70 -8.90
C THR A 69 9.86 -15.28 -9.12
N MET A 70 10.14 -14.41 -8.13
CA MET A 70 9.83 -12.99 -8.23
C MET A 70 11.12 -12.17 -8.13
N GLN A 71 11.41 -11.36 -9.14
CA GLN A 71 12.36 -10.25 -9.02
C GLN A 71 11.60 -8.97 -8.68
N ALA A 72 12.06 -8.25 -7.67
CA ALA A 72 11.48 -6.98 -7.25
C ALA A 72 12.46 -5.83 -7.44
N THR A 73 11.97 -4.72 -7.97
CA THR A 73 12.68 -3.45 -8.14
C THR A 73 11.71 -2.28 -7.94
N SER A 74 12.18 -1.05 -8.14
CA SER A 74 11.35 0.15 -8.08
C SER A 74 11.60 1.06 -9.29
N GLY A 75 10.59 1.84 -9.67
CA GLY A 75 10.69 2.81 -10.76
C GLY A 75 11.91 3.73 -10.63
N PRO A 76 12.16 4.34 -9.46
CA PRO A 76 13.36 5.17 -9.25
C PRO A 76 14.68 4.43 -9.35
N ALA A 77 14.71 3.11 -9.09
CA ALA A 77 15.93 2.32 -9.23
C ALA A 77 16.24 1.98 -10.71
N LEU A 78 15.27 2.13 -11.62
CA LEU A 78 15.42 1.89 -13.05
C LEU A 78 15.61 3.21 -13.79
N GLU A 79 16.85 3.68 -13.83
CA GLU A 79 17.17 4.95 -14.48
C GLU A 79 17.50 4.77 -15.97
N LYS A 80 18.16 3.66 -16.35
CA LYS A 80 18.72 3.45 -17.69
C LYS A 80 18.09 2.23 -18.38
N LYS A 81 18.08 2.27 -19.72
CA LYS A 81 17.68 1.14 -20.57
C LYS A 81 18.46 -0.15 -20.24
N ALA A 82 19.73 -0.02 -19.85
CA ALA A 82 20.57 -1.15 -19.46
C ALA A 82 20.11 -1.83 -18.17
N ASP A 83 19.58 -1.09 -17.19
CA ASP A 83 19.18 -1.63 -15.88
C ASP A 83 17.96 -2.53 -16.04
N VAL A 84 16.95 -2.07 -16.80
CA VAL A 84 15.75 -2.86 -17.09
C VAL A 84 16.07 -4.04 -18.02
N ALA A 85 16.95 -3.85 -19.01
CA ALA A 85 17.37 -4.93 -19.91
C ALA A 85 18.05 -6.07 -19.15
N ALA A 86 18.96 -5.75 -18.21
CA ALA A 86 19.65 -6.75 -17.41
C ALA A 86 18.70 -7.57 -16.53
N ILE A 87 17.66 -6.94 -15.99
CA ILE A 87 16.61 -7.63 -15.23
C ILE A 87 15.82 -8.55 -16.15
N LEU A 88 15.29 -8.02 -17.25
CA LEU A 88 14.44 -8.76 -18.18
C LEU A 88 15.14 -9.99 -18.77
N THR A 89 16.41 -9.88 -19.15
CA THR A 89 17.17 -11.03 -19.69
C THR A 89 17.56 -12.07 -18.64
N SER A 90 17.42 -11.75 -17.35
CA SER A 90 17.69 -12.68 -16.25
C SER A 90 16.47 -13.45 -15.78
N LEU A 91 15.27 -13.08 -16.26
CA LEU A 91 14.02 -13.74 -15.89
C LEU A 91 13.92 -15.11 -16.58
N GLY A 92 13.49 -16.11 -15.82
CA GLY A 92 13.09 -17.40 -16.33
C GLY A 92 11.64 -17.42 -16.82
N PRO A 93 11.20 -18.54 -17.42
CA PRO A 93 9.83 -18.73 -17.85
C PRO A 93 8.84 -18.53 -16.70
N HIS A 94 7.86 -17.69 -16.92
CA HIS A 94 6.76 -17.32 -16.02
C HIS A 94 7.19 -16.56 -14.74
N ASP A 95 8.44 -16.12 -14.64
CA ASP A 95 8.88 -15.30 -13.52
C ASP A 95 8.09 -13.99 -13.44
N VAL A 96 7.96 -13.48 -12.22
CA VAL A 96 7.27 -12.23 -11.92
C VAL A 96 8.29 -11.11 -11.77
N LEU A 97 8.18 -10.07 -12.60
CA LEU A 97 8.87 -8.80 -12.39
C LEU A 97 7.95 -7.84 -11.66
N PHE A 98 8.28 -7.52 -10.41
CA PHE A 98 7.57 -6.52 -9.61
C PHE A 98 8.30 -5.17 -9.66
N ILE A 99 7.60 -4.11 -10.07
CA ILE A 99 8.12 -2.73 -10.06
C ILE A 99 7.25 -1.88 -9.14
N ASP A 100 7.80 -1.49 -7.99
CA ASP A 100 7.15 -0.51 -7.11
C ASP A 100 7.31 0.91 -7.63
N GLU A 101 6.38 1.80 -7.32
CA GLU A 101 6.39 3.20 -7.80
C GLU A 101 6.63 3.29 -9.32
N ILE A 102 5.95 2.43 -10.08
CA ILE A 102 6.12 2.30 -11.54
C ILE A 102 5.84 3.60 -12.31
N HIS A 103 5.10 4.53 -11.71
CA HIS A 103 4.87 5.87 -12.26
C HIS A 103 6.10 6.79 -12.26
N ARG A 104 7.22 6.35 -11.67
CA ARG A 104 8.48 7.09 -11.60
C ARG A 104 9.52 6.60 -12.62
N LEU A 105 9.15 5.70 -13.52
CA LEU A 105 10.02 5.27 -14.61
C LEU A 105 10.35 6.44 -15.54
N SER A 106 11.56 6.42 -16.10
CA SER A 106 11.89 7.33 -17.19
C SER A 106 11.21 6.88 -18.48
N SER A 107 10.87 7.82 -19.37
CA SER A 107 10.26 7.49 -20.68
C SER A 107 11.12 6.51 -21.48
N ALA A 108 12.44 6.60 -21.36
CA ALA A 108 13.36 5.67 -21.99
C ALA A 108 13.22 4.22 -21.46
N VAL A 109 12.95 4.04 -20.17
CA VAL A 109 12.72 2.72 -19.58
C VAL A 109 11.32 2.22 -19.90
N GLU A 110 10.30 3.08 -19.88
CA GLU A 110 8.94 2.73 -20.29
C GLU A 110 8.91 2.18 -21.72
N GLU A 111 9.61 2.82 -22.67
CA GLU A 111 9.72 2.35 -24.06
C GLU A 111 10.23 0.90 -24.16
N VAL A 112 11.23 0.54 -23.35
CA VAL A 112 11.78 -0.83 -23.34
C VAL A 112 10.75 -1.81 -22.77
N LEU A 113 10.02 -1.41 -21.72
CA LEU A 113 8.97 -2.24 -21.15
C LEU A 113 7.81 -2.47 -22.12
N TYR A 114 7.48 -1.50 -22.99
CA TYR A 114 6.43 -1.70 -24.00
C TYR A 114 6.74 -2.88 -24.91
N THR A 115 7.94 -2.90 -25.52
CA THR A 115 8.35 -3.99 -26.41
C THR A 115 8.50 -5.31 -25.64
N ALA A 116 9.00 -5.26 -24.40
CA ALA A 116 9.14 -6.46 -23.57
C ALA A 116 7.79 -7.09 -23.20
N MET A 117 6.76 -6.28 -22.95
CA MET A 117 5.41 -6.76 -22.58
C MET A 117 4.60 -7.25 -23.78
N GLU A 118 4.75 -6.62 -24.94
CA GLU A 118 3.97 -6.94 -26.14
C GLU A 118 4.58 -8.10 -26.93
N ASP A 119 5.89 -8.04 -27.15
CA ASP A 119 6.59 -8.92 -28.08
C ASP A 119 7.53 -9.92 -27.39
N TYR A 120 7.72 -9.82 -26.06
CA TYR A 120 8.76 -10.54 -25.32
C TYR A 120 10.15 -10.36 -25.95
N GLN A 121 10.44 -9.14 -26.40
CA GLN A 121 11.69 -8.80 -27.07
C GLN A 121 12.23 -7.46 -26.59
N ILE A 122 13.56 -7.33 -26.59
CA ILE A 122 14.23 -6.06 -26.34
C ILE A 122 15.36 -5.82 -27.33
N ASP A 123 15.60 -4.55 -27.64
CA ASP A 123 16.70 -4.10 -28.48
C ASP A 123 17.84 -3.56 -27.61
N ILE A 124 19.02 -4.20 -27.69
CA ILE A 124 20.24 -3.76 -27.00
C ILE A 124 21.23 -3.19 -28.01
N VAL A 125 21.72 -1.98 -27.74
CA VAL A 125 22.77 -1.35 -28.54
C VAL A 125 24.14 -1.77 -28.01
N LEU A 126 24.92 -2.48 -28.83
CA LEU A 126 26.31 -2.84 -28.54
C LEU A 126 27.28 -1.87 -29.20
N GLY A 127 28.24 -1.38 -28.41
CA GLY A 127 29.27 -0.43 -28.85
C GLY A 127 28.84 1.04 -28.76
N GLN A 128 29.71 1.93 -29.24
CA GLN A 128 29.47 3.38 -29.25
C GLN A 128 29.80 3.98 -30.62
N GLY A 129 29.14 5.09 -30.97
CA GLY A 129 29.40 5.83 -32.20
C GLY A 129 28.86 5.15 -33.46
N PRO A 130 29.37 5.51 -34.66
CA PRO A 130 28.87 5.01 -35.96
C PRO A 130 28.98 3.49 -36.16
N ALA A 131 29.78 2.81 -35.35
CA ALA A 131 29.97 1.37 -35.40
C ALA A 131 29.03 0.59 -34.47
N ALA A 132 28.17 1.29 -33.71
CA ALA A 132 27.21 0.67 -32.82
C ALA A 132 26.23 -0.22 -33.61
N ARG A 133 25.93 -1.40 -33.08
CA ARG A 133 24.98 -2.35 -33.68
C ARG A 133 23.87 -2.65 -32.69
N THR A 134 22.64 -2.68 -33.18
CA THR A 134 21.48 -3.11 -32.39
C THR A 134 21.31 -4.62 -32.52
N LEU A 135 21.24 -5.31 -31.38
CA LEU A 135 20.86 -6.71 -31.29
C LEU A 135 19.46 -6.83 -30.69
N ARG A 136 18.60 -7.58 -31.36
CA ARG A 136 17.30 -8.01 -30.84
C ARG A 136 17.52 -9.25 -29.98
N LEU A 137 17.07 -9.23 -28.74
CA LEU A 137 17.08 -10.39 -27.85
C LEU A 137 15.65 -10.81 -27.56
N ASP A 138 15.41 -12.11 -27.63
CA ASP A 138 14.19 -12.74 -27.16
C ASP A 138 14.25 -12.88 -25.64
N LEU A 139 13.11 -12.64 -24.98
CA LEU A 139 12.91 -12.81 -23.56
C LEU A 139 12.07 -14.05 -23.29
N GLU A 140 12.26 -14.65 -22.14
CA GLU A 140 11.33 -15.66 -21.64
C GLU A 140 9.97 -15.00 -21.31
N PRO A 141 8.84 -15.69 -21.53
CA PRO A 141 7.55 -15.17 -21.12
C PRO A 141 7.54 -14.86 -19.62
N PHE A 142 7.18 -13.65 -19.22
CA PHE A 142 7.20 -13.21 -17.82
C PHE A 142 5.93 -12.42 -17.47
N THR A 143 5.67 -12.24 -16.18
CA THR A 143 4.54 -11.44 -15.68
C THR A 143 5.05 -10.14 -15.05
N LEU A 144 4.66 -8.98 -15.62
CA LEU A 144 4.95 -7.68 -15.02
C LEU A 144 3.85 -7.27 -14.03
N ILE A 145 4.23 -6.95 -12.79
CA ILE A 145 3.35 -6.37 -11.77
C ILE A 145 3.85 -4.98 -11.40
N GLY A 146 3.09 -3.96 -11.81
CA GLY A 146 3.36 -2.56 -11.47
C GLY A 146 2.55 -2.08 -10.26
N ALA A 147 3.24 -1.50 -9.28
CA ALA A 147 2.62 -0.86 -8.12
C ALA A 147 2.75 0.66 -8.18
N THR A 148 1.66 1.36 -7.84
CA THR A 148 1.67 2.82 -7.76
C THR A 148 0.69 3.34 -6.72
N THR A 149 1.09 4.40 -6.03
CA THR A 149 0.22 5.23 -5.19
C THR A 149 -0.43 6.38 -5.98
N ARG A 150 0.05 6.66 -7.20
CA ARG A 150 -0.32 7.82 -8.02
C ARG A 150 -0.74 7.38 -9.43
N THR A 151 -1.86 6.66 -9.54
CA THR A 151 -2.36 6.14 -10.83
C THR A 151 -2.55 7.25 -11.89
N GLY A 152 -2.87 8.47 -11.47
CA GLY A 152 -3.01 9.63 -12.37
C GLY A 152 -1.72 10.11 -13.02
N LEU A 153 -0.55 9.64 -12.54
CA LEU A 153 0.76 9.95 -13.13
C LEU A 153 1.24 8.90 -14.13
N LEU A 154 0.54 7.76 -14.24
CA LEU A 154 0.88 6.77 -15.26
C LEU A 154 0.52 7.30 -16.65
N THR A 155 1.44 7.12 -17.60
CA THR A 155 1.18 7.43 -19.00
C THR A 155 0.07 6.51 -19.52
N THR A 156 -0.82 7.05 -20.35
CA THR A 156 -1.89 6.24 -20.98
C THR A 156 -1.33 5.02 -21.72
N PRO A 157 -0.25 5.11 -22.51
CA PRO A 157 0.34 3.95 -23.18
C PRO A 157 0.79 2.84 -22.23
N LEU A 158 1.42 3.17 -21.10
CA LEU A 158 1.85 2.18 -20.11
C LEU A 158 0.64 1.55 -19.42
N ARG A 159 -0.33 2.37 -19.00
CA ARG A 159 -1.53 1.89 -18.31
C ARG A 159 -2.33 0.92 -19.18
N ASP A 160 -2.55 1.26 -20.44
CA ASP A 160 -3.43 0.49 -21.34
C ASP A 160 -2.83 -0.88 -21.72
N ARG A 161 -1.52 -1.08 -21.50
CA ARG A 161 -0.82 -2.37 -21.68
C ARG A 161 -0.96 -3.32 -20.50
N PHE A 162 -1.39 -2.84 -19.34
CA PHE A 162 -1.75 -3.72 -18.23
C PHE A 162 -3.13 -4.31 -18.52
N GLY A 163 -3.14 -5.60 -18.85
CA GLY A 163 -4.38 -6.35 -19.12
C GLY A 163 -5.32 -6.40 -17.91
N ILE A 164 -4.80 -6.19 -16.69
CA ILE A 164 -5.60 -6.16 -15.49
C ILE A 164 -5.20 -4.99 -14.59
N GLN A 165 -6.20 -4.19 -14.23
CA GLN A 165 -6.07 -2.97 -13.43
C GLN A 165 -7.14 -2.98 -12.35
N GLN A 166 -6.77 -2.96 -11.08
CA GLN A 166 -7.73 -2.75 -10.00
C GLN A 166 -7.18 -1.87 -8.89
N ARG A 167 -7.97 -1.75 -7.84
CA ARG A 167 -7.78 -0.80 -6.76
C ARG A 167 -7.95 -1.54 -5.45
N LEU A 168 -6.94 -1.49 -4.59
CA LEU A 168 -7.05 -2.00 -3.23
C LEU A 168 -7.79 -0.96 -2.41
N GLU A 169 -8.78 -1.42 -1.66
CA GLU A 169 -9.50 -0.62 -0.69
C GLU A 169 -8.85 -0.77 0.68
N TYR A 170 -9.13 0.20 1.56
CA TYR A 170 -8.75 0.06 2.96
C TYR A 170 -9.52 -1.08 3.60
N TYR A 171 -8.83 -1.81 4.47
CA TYR A 171 -9.44 -2.87 5.26
C TYR A 171 -10.43 -2.27 6.25
N ASP A 172 -11.55 -2.95 6.47
CA ASP A 172 -12.43 -2.61 7.57
C ASP A 172 -11.83 -3.05 8.92
N ALA A 173 -12.39 -2.56 10.02
CA ALA A 173 -11.88 -2.88 11.36
C ALA A 173 -12.01 -4.37 11.69
N SER A 174 -12.99 -5.08 11.11
CA SER A 174 -13.21 -6.50 11.35
C SER A 174 -12.19 -7.37 10.59
N GLU A 175 -11.82 -6.98 9.38
CA GLU A 175 -10.76 -7.63 8.61
C GLU A 175 -9.39 -7.39 9.27
N LEU A 176 -9.16 -6.17 9.78
CA LEU A 176 -7.95 -5.86 10.53
C LEU A 176 -7.85 -6.60 11.87
N LEU A 177 -8.98 -6.84 12.54
CA LEU A 177 -9.01 -7.66 13.75
C LEU A 177 -8.46 -9.07 13.45
N ASP A 178 -8.86 -9.67 12.34
CA ASP A 178 -8.36 -10.99 11.93
C ASP A 178 -6.87 -10.96 11.59
N VAL A 179 -6.39 -9.88 10.96
CA VAL A 179 -4.95 -9.66 10.73
C VAL A 179 -4.19 -9.58 12.05
N VAL A 180 -4.67 -8.79 13.01
CA VAL A 180 -4.00 -8.62 14.32
C VAL A 180 -3.95 -9.93 15.08
N ARG A 181 -5.06 -10.67 15.16
CA ARG A 181 -5.12 -11.99 15.81
C ARG A 181 -4.13 -12.98 15.19
N ARG A 182 -4.10 -13.05 13.85
CA ARG A 182 -3.18 -13.94 13.14
C ARG A 182 -1.73 -13.55 13.42
N SER A 183 -1.39 -12.27 13.35
CA SER A 183 -0.04 -11.78 13.62
C SER A 183 0.38 -12.01 15.07
N ALA A 184 -0.54 -11.88 16.04
CA ALA A 184 -0.28 -12.18 17.44
C ALA A 184 0.06 -13.67 17.63
N LYS A 185 -0.74 -14.57 17.02
CA LYS A 185 -0.45 -16.02 17.02
C LYS A 185 0.94 -16.32 16.46
N LEU A 186 1.31 -15.72 15.32
CA LEU A 186 2.62 -15.92 14.69
C LEU A 186 3.79 -15.39 15.54
N LEU A 187 3.53 -14.42 16.41
CA LEU A 187 4.50 -13.87 17.35
C LEU A 187 4.48 -14.59 18.71
N GLY A 188 3.63 -15.60 18.89
CA GLY A 188 3.46 -16.31 20.16
C GLY A 188 2.90 -15.43 21.27
N LEU A 189 2.02 -14.48 20.94
CA LEU A 189 1.41 -13.55 21.89
C LEU A 189 -0.02 -13.95 22.21
N GLU A 190 -0.34 -14.00 23.50
CA GLU A 190 -1.72 -14.08 23.97
C GLU A 190 -2.33 -12.67 24.01
N ILE A 191 -3.39 -12.47 23.24
CA ILE A 191 -4.08 -11.18 23.09
C ILE A 191 -5.59 -11.40 23.22
N ASP A 192 -6.25 -10.55 24.00
CA ASP A 192 -7.71 -10.56 24.07
C ASP A 192 -8.35 -9.93 22.82
N ASP A 193 -9.60 -10.31 22.53
CA ASP A 193 -10.31 -9.81 21.36
C ASP A 193 -10.56 -8.30 21.42
N ALA A 194 -10.67 -7.73 22.62
CA ALA A 194 -10.90 -6.32 22.83
C ALA A 194 -9.66 -5.48 22.47
N ALA A 195 -8.46 -5.89 22.89
CA ALA A 195 -7.19 -5.29 22.54
C ALA A 195 -6.89 -5.44 21.07
N ALA A 196 -7.14 -6.62 20.49
CA ALA A 196 -6.97 -6.81 19.06
C ALA A 196 -7.92 -5.89 18.27
N GLY A 197 -9.14 -5.69 18.76
CA GLY A 197 -10.11 -4.73 18.22
C GLY A 197 -9.63 -3.28 18.34
N GLU A 198 -9.09 -2.90 19.49
CA GLU A 198 -8.53 -1.57 19.74
C GLU A 198 -7.37 -1.23 18.80
N ILE A 199 -6.47 -2.20 18.57
CA ILE A 199 -5.39 -2.05 17.59
C ILE A 199 -5.98 -1.90 16.19
N ALA A 200 -6.95 -2.74 15.81
CA ALA A 200 -7.55 -2.73 14.49
C ALA A 200 -8.26 -1.41 14.15
N THR A 201 -9.05 -0.86 15.08
CA THR A 201 -9.76 0.42 14.87
C THR A 201 -8.80 1.60 14.71
N ARG A 202 -7.67 1.61 15.43
CA ARG A 202 -6.64 2.65 15.34
C ARG A 202 -5.63 2.45 14.20
N SER A 203 -5.80 1.43 13.37
CA SER A 203 -4.83 1.05 12.32
C SER A 203 -5.08 1.63 10.93
N ARG A 204 -6.01 2.60 10.80
CA ARG A 204 -6.27 3.34 9.55
C ARG A 204 -6.56 2.44 8.35
N GLY A 205 -7.26 1.32 8.56
CA GLY A 205 -7.56 0.36 7.49
C GLY A 205 -6.33 -0.27 6.84
N THR A 206 -5.16 -0.24 7.50
CA THR A 206 -3.89 -0.65 6.91
C THR A 206 -3.20 -1.74 7.75
N PRO A 207 -3.07 -2.97 7.24
CA PRO A 207 -2.41 -4.08 7.94
C PRO A 207 -0.97 -3.82 8.42
N ARG A 208 -0.17 -3.03 7.69
CA ARG A 208 1.18 -2.63 8.16
C ARG A 208 1.13 -1.78 9.41
N ILE A 209 0.16 -0.86 9.50
CA ILE A 209 -0.03 -0.06 10.70
C ILE A 209 -0.45 -1.01 11.83
N ALA A 210 -1.43 -1.88 11.60
CA ALA A 210 -1.87 -2.89 12.58
C ALA A 210 -0.70 -3.73 13.13
N ASN A 211 0.14 -4.28 12.26
CA ASN A 211 1.29 -5.06 12.67
C ASN A 211 2.36 -4.23 13.40
N ARG A 212 2.54 -2.95 13.02
CA ARG A 212 3.44 -2.03 13.72
C ARG A 212 2.93 -1.70 15.12
N LEU A 213 1.62 -1.47 15.26
CA LEU A 213 0.98 -1.19 16.55
C LEU A 213 1.01 -2.41 17.45
N LEU A 214 0.68 -3.59 16.94
CA LEU A 214 0.79 -4.84 17.69
C LEU A 214 2.20 -5.06 18.28
N ARG A 215 3.26 -4.79 17.51
CA ARG A 215 4.64 -4.88 18.02
C ARG A 215 4.91 -3.87 19.15
N ARG A 216 4.40 -2.64 19.04
CA ARG A 216 4.53 -1.62 20.09
C ARG A 216 3.78 -2.00 21.35
N VAL A 217 2.55 -2.49 21.20
CA VAL A 217 1.71 -2.98 22.32
C VAL A 217 2.41 -4.15 23.02
N ARG A 218 2.95 -5.10 22.26
CA ARG A 218 3.77 -6.20 22.79
C ARG A 218 4.94 -5.68 23.62
N ASP A 219 5.70 -4.73 23.09
CA ASP A 219 6.90 -4.23 23.78
C ASP A 219 6.55 -3.61 25.15
N VAL A 220 5.39 -2.93 25.25
CA VAL A 220 4.86 -2.42 26.52
C VAL A 220 4.38 -3.55 27.45
N ALA A 221 3.63 -4.51 26.90
CA ALA A 221 3.10 -5.65 27.65
C ALA A 221 4.21 -6.52 28.28
N GLN A 222 5.31 -6.72 27.55
CA GLN A 222 6.46 -7.50 28.03
C GLN A 222 7.18 -6.82 29.21
N VAL A 223 7.27 -5.50 29.20
CA VAL A 223 7.96 -4.74 30.27
C VAL A 223 7.09 -4.59 31.51
N ARG A 224 5.77 -4.41 31.33
CA ARG A 224 4.87 -3.97 32.41
C ARG A 224 3.89 -5.04 32.92
N HIS A 225 3.63 -6.10 32.14
CA HIS A 225 2.48 -7.00 32.39
C HIS A 225 2.73 -8.49 32.09
N ALA A 226 3.99 -8.95 32.16
CA ALA A 226 4.35 -10.37 31.99
C ALA A 226 3.96 -11.02 30.64
N GLY A 227 3.59 -10.23 29.63
CA GLY A 227 3.43 -10.67 28.24
C GLY A 227 1.99 -10.81 27.73
N ASP A 228 0.98 -10.81 28.61
CA ASP A 228 -0.43 -10.85 28.20
C ASP A 228 -0.90 -9.48 27.70
N ILE A 229 -1.62 -9.44 26.57
CA ILE A 229 -2.12 -8.20 25.98
C ILE A 229 -3.63 -8.08 26.23
N THR A 230 -3.99 -7.25 27.21
CA THR A 230 -5.38 -6.87 27.51
C THR A 230 -5.75 -5.52 26.91
N LEU A 231 -7.05 -5.19 26.87
CA LEU A 231 -7.53 -3.88 26.39
C LEU A 231 -6.82 -2.70 27.06
N ASP A 232 -6.69 -2.70 28.38
CA ASP A 232 -6.07 -1.60 29.13
C ASP A 232 -4.61 -1.40 28.74
N ILE A 233 -3.87 -2.50 28.53
CA ILE A 233 -2.47 -2.48 28.11
C ILE A 233 -2.35 -1.96 26.68
N ALA A 234 -3.26 -2.38 25.79
CA ALA A 234 -3.29 -1.89 24.42
C ALA A 234 -3.57 -0.38 24.38
N GLN A 235 -4.53 0.11 25.16
CA GLN A 235 -4.83 1.53 25.27
C GLN A 235 -3.65 2.32 25.82
N GLU A 236 -3.06 1.88 26.94
CA GLU A 236 -1.86 2.51 27.51
C GLU A 236 -0.73 2.57 26.49
N ALA A 237 -0.45 1.46 25.79
CA ALA A 237 0.61 1.40 24.80
C ALA A 237 0.35 2.30 23.58
N LEU A 238 -0.90 2.40 23.12
CA LEU A 238 -1.31 3.27 22.02
C LEU A 238 -1.21 4.74 22.38
N ASP A 239 -1.57 5.09 23.62
CA ASP A 239 -1.46 6.44 24.16
C ASP A 239 0.02 6.84 24.33
N LEU A 240 0.88 5.92 24.81
CA LEU A 240 2.33 6.14 24.90
C LEU A 240 2.99 6.43 23.55
N VAL A 241 2.40 5.96 22.46
CA VAL A 241 2.90 6.20 21.10
C VAL A 241 2.14 7.29 20.35
N ASP A 242 1.37 8.09 21.10
CA ASP A 242 0.68 9.27 20.61
C ASP A 242 -0.36 8.97 19.51
N ILE A 243 -1.06 7.83 19.61
CA ILE A 243 -2.11 7.45 18.68
C ILE A 243 -3.48 7.60 19.34
N ASP A 244 -4.29 8.51 18.80
CA ASP A 244 -5.62 8.78 19.34
C ASP A 244 -6.65 7.68 19.01
N HIS A 245 -7.85 7.84 19.57
CA HIS A 245 -8.97 6.91 19.44
C HIS A 245 -9.48 6.68 17.99
N VAL A 246 -9.14 7.54 17.02
CA VAL A 246 -9.47 7.33 15.60
C VAL A 246 -8.27 6.93 14.76
N GLY A 247 -7.11 6.78 15.40
CA GLY A 247 -5.85 6.33 14.80
C GLY A 247 -4.93 7.45 14.31
N LEU A 248 -5.18 8.72 14.61
CA LEU A 248 -4.27 9.81 14.26
C LEU A 248 -3.02 9.75 15.12
N ASP A 249 -1.85 9.83 14.48
CA ASP A 249 -0.59 10.00 15.20
C ASP A 249 -0.32 11.48 15.51
N ARG A 250 0.85 11.74 16.11
CA ARG A 250 1.31 13.09 16.43
C ARG A 250 1.38 14.01 15.21
N ILE A 251 1.84 13.53 14.06
CA ILE A 251 2.02 14.36 12.86
C ILE A 251 0.67 14.66 12.22
N ASP A 252 -0.25 13.68 12.17
CA ASP A 252 -1.63 13.92 11.73
C ASP A 252 -2.30 15.03 12.55
N ARG A 253 -2.19 14.95 13.89
CA ARG A 253 -2.72 15.98 14.80
C ARG A 253 -2.03 17.32 14.57
N LEU A 254 -0.71 17.34 14.42
CA LEU A 254 0.05 18.55 14.14
C LEU A 254 -0.34 19.22 12.82
N VAL A 255 -0.67 18.44 11.77
CA VAL A 255 -1.21 18.94 10.50
C VAL A 255 -2.54 19.66 10.75
N LEU A 256 -3.49 19.00 11.43
CA LEU A 256 -4.80 19.58 11.74
C LEU A 256 -4.67 20.84 12.59
N GLU A 257 -3.90 20.76 13.68
CA GLU A 257 -3.65 21.86 14.61
C GLU A 257 -3.00 23.03 13.91
N THR A 258 -2.04 22.79 13.02
CA THR A 258 -1.36 23.85 12.27
C THR A 258 -2.31 24.55 11.32
N ILE A 259 -3.13 23.80 10.55
CA ILE A 259 -4.14 24.39 9.67
C ILE A 259 -5.13 25.24 10.49
N LEU A 260 -5.58 24.73 11.64
CA LEU A 260 -6.56 25.41 12.49
C LEU A 260 -5.98 26.64 13.19
N SER A 261 -4.92 26.47 13.97
CA SER A 261 -4.40 27.48 14.89
C SER A 261 -3.52 28.53 14.20
N LYS A 262 -2.64 28.11 13.28
CA LYS A 262 -1.71 29.04 12.60
C LYS A 262 -2.33 29.69 11.36
N PHE A 263 -3.25 29.01 10.69
CA PHE A 263 -3.84 29.47 9.42
C PHE A 263 -5.36 29.72 9.50
N GLY A 264 -5.94 29.78 10.71
CA GLY A 264 -7.38 30.08 10.89
C GLY A 264 -8.32 29.03 10.29
N GLY A 265 -7.81 27.84 9.97
CA GLY A 265 -8.50 26.79 9.25
C GLY A 265 -8.26 26.74 7.74
N GLY A 266 -7.32 27.54 7.22
CA GLY A 266 -6.91 27.56 5.81
C GLY A 266 -7.65 28.61 4.97
N PRO A 267 -7.40 28.65 3.64
CA PRO A 267 -6.57 27.71 2.87
C PRO A 267 -5.06 27.92 3.06
N VAL A 268 -4.31 26.83 3.22
CA VAL A 268 -2.83 26.85 3.28
C VAL A 268 -2.19 25.99 2.18
N GLY A 269 -1.16 26.50 1.51
CA GLY A 269 -0.40 25.76 0.50
C GLY A 269 0.40 24.59 1.08
N LEU A 270 0.65 23.53 0.30
CA LEU A 270 1.40 22.35 0.76
C LEU A 270 2.79 22.72 1.28
N SER A 271 3.51 23.54 0.52
CA SER A 271 4.87 23.98 0.87
C SER A 271 4.88 24.78 2.17
N THR A 272 3.92 25.69 2.36
CA THR A 272 3.80 26.48 3.58
C THR A 272 3.45 25.61 4.79
N LEU A 273 2.53 24.65 4.61
CA LEU A 273 2.15 23.70 5.65
C LEU A 273 3.34 22.83 6.05
N ALA A 274 4.06 22.29 5.06
CA ALA A 274 5.27 21.47 5.23
C ALA A 274 6.35 22.19 6.05
N VAL A 275 6.69 23.42 5.66
CA VAL A 275 7.65 24.26 6.41
C VAL A 275 7.18 24.52 7.84
N SER A 276 5.87 24.71 8.06
CA SER A 276 5.33 25.05 9.37
C SER A 276 5.36 23.91 10.39
N ILE A 277 5.43 22.67 9.92
CA ILE A 277 5.49 21.46 10.75
C ILE A 277 6.84 20.73 10.67
N GLY A 278 7.76 21.20 9.82
CA GLY A 278 9.09 20.61 9.65
C GLY A 278 9.10 19.28 8.89
N GLU A 279 8.14 19.08 7.98
CA GLU A 279 8.00 17.87 7.17
C GLU A 279 8.24 18.15 5.69
N GLU A 280 8.48 17.10 4.91
CA GLU A 280 8.59 17.22 3.45
C GLU A 280 7.20 17.29 2.80
N PRO A 281 7.00 18.13 1.76
CA PRO A 281 5.71 18.27 1.07
C PRO A 281 5.10 16.94 0.62
N HIS A 282 5.91 16.05 0.06
CA HIS A 282 5.46 14.77 -0.46
C HIS A 282 5.05 13.81 0.66
N THR A 283 5.73 13.84 1.82
CA THR A 283 5.33 13.06 3.00
C THR A 283 3.93 13.46 3.48
N ILE A 284 3.62 14.76 3.49
CA ILE A 284 2.27 15.23 3.82
C ILE A 284 1.25 14.76 2.78
N GLU A 285 1.52 14.98 1.49
CA GLU A 285 0.59 14.65 0.40
C GLU A 285 0.33 13.14 0.26
N ASP A 286 1.36 12.32 0.38
CA ASP A 286 1.28 10.89 0.06
C ASP A 286 1.07 9.99 1.30
N VAL A 287 1.40 10.46 2.51
CA VAL A 287 1.30 9.65 3.74
C VAL A 287 0.16 10.10 4.65
N TYR A 288 0.06 11.39 4.95
CA TYR A 288 -0.86 11.89 6.00
C TYR A 288 -2.20 12.38 5.42
N GLU A 289 -2.16 13.20 4.36
CA GLU A 289 -3.36 13.75 3.70
C GLU A 289 -4.40 12.69 3.29
N PRO A 290 -4.03 11.51 2.75
CA PRO A 290 -5.02 10.53 2.29
C PRO A 290 -5.98 10.10 3.40
N PHE A 291 -5.46 9.80 4.60
CA PHE A 291 -6.30 9.37 5.72
C PHE A 291 -7.11 10.54 6.31
N LEU A 292 -6.49 11.71 6.45
CA LEU A 292 -7.18 12.91 6.94
C LEU A 292 -8.32 13.34 6.02
N MET A 293 -8.14 13.25 4.70
CA MET A 293 -9.18 13.52 3.70
C MET A 293 -10.25 12.44 3.71
N GLN A 294 -9.87 11.16 3.78
CA GLN A 294 -10.83 10.05 3.83
C GLN A 294 -11.74 10.11 5.07
N ARG A 295 -11.18 10.47 6.22
CA ARG A 295 -11.95 10.72 7.45
C ARG A 295 -12.72 12.03 7.42
N GLY A 296 -12.53 12.85 6.39
CA GLY A 296 -13.19 14.13 6.21
C GLY A 296 -12.74 15.17 7.23
N PHE A 297 -11.50 15.12 7.72
CA PHE A 297 -10.93 16.12 8.62
C PHE A 297 -10.41 17.35 7.86
N ILE A 298 -9.88 17.15 6.66
CA ILE A 298 -9.40 18.22 5.78
C ILE A 298 -10.00 18.10 4.37
N GLN A 299 -9.96 19.21 3.63
CA GLN A 299 -10.31 19.24 2.20
C GLN A 299 -9.23 19.96 1.40
N ARG A 300 -8.94 19.45 0.20
CA ARG A 300 -8.06 20.10 -0.78
C ARG A 300 -8.87 21.05 -1.67
N THR A 301 -8.37 22.27 -1.84
CA THR A 301 -8.91 23.28 -2.74
C THR A 301 -7.80 23.75 -3.70
N PRO A 302 -8.13 24.44 -4.81
CA PRO A 302 -7.12 25.05 -5.68
C PRO A 302 -6.19 26.04 -4.96
N ARG A 303 -6.65 26.62 -3.85
CA ARG A 303 -5.90 27.61 -3.05
C ARG A 303 -5.10 26.98 -1.90
N GLY A 304 -5.26 25.70 -1.63
CA GLY A 304 -4.62 25.03 -0.50
C GLY A 304 -5.55 24.10 0.28
N ARG A 305 -5.11 23.69 1.48
CA ARG A 305 -5.81 22.78 2.39
C ARG A 305 -6.62 23.59 3.38
N ILE A 306 -7.85 23.14 3.63
CA ILE A 306 -8.74 23.71 4.66
C ILE A 306 -9.11 22.61 5.65
N ILE A 307 -9.27 22.98 6.92
CA ILE A 307 -9.84 22.08 7.94
C ILE A 307 -11.36 22.15 7.87
N THR A 308 -12.00 20.98 7.94
CA THR A 308 -13.46 20.86 7.95
C THR A 308 -14.01 21.04 9.37
N ASP A 309 -15.34 21.15 9.50
CA ASP A 309 -16.00 21.17 10.80
C ASP A 309 -15.75 19.90 11.62
N ARG A 310 -15.64 18.75 10.95
CA ARG A 310 -15.28 17.49 11.61
C ARG A 310 -13.87 17.52 12.16
N GLY A 311 -12.91 18.07 11.41
CA GLY A 311 -11.54 18.28 11.88
C GLY A 311 -11.47 19.23 13.06
N ARG A 312 -12.25 20.32 13.03
CA ARG A 312 -12.38 21.25 14.17
C ARG A 312 -12.94 20.57 15.40
N ALA A 313 -14.03 19.81 15.25
CA ALA A 313 -14.67 19.09 16.34
C ALA A 313 -13.72 18.06 16.96
N HIS A 314 -12.93 17.35 16.14
CA HIS A 314 -11.93 16.39 16.61
C HIS A 314 -10.87 17.03 17.52
N LEU A 315 -10.41 18.24 17.17
CA LEU A 315 -9.48 19.01 17.99
C LEU A 315 -10.13 19.70 19.20
N GLY A 316 -11.42 19.44 19.49
CA GLY A 316 -12.16 20.11 20.56
C GLY A 316 -12.48 21.59 20.28
N ALA A 317 -12.34 22.04 19.04
CA ALA A 317 -12.58 23.42 18.61
C ALA A 317 -13.96 23.62 17.96
N ALA A 318 -14.95 22.79 18.30
CA ALA A 318 -16.31 22.89 17.81
C ALA A 318 -16.87 24.30 18.13
N GLY A 319 -17.11 25.12 17.09
CA GLY A 319 -17.64 26.48 17.24
C GLY A 319 -16.63 27.63 17.05
N PHE A 320 -15.38 27.37 16.66
CA PHE A 320 -14.47 28.44 16.21
C PHE A 320 -14.91 28.99 14.85
N ASP A 321 -15.78 30.00 14.89
CA ASP A 321 -16.21 30.76 13.72
C ASP A 321 -15.06 31.63 13.21
N VAL A 322 -14.53 31.30 12.03
CA VAL A 322 -13.43 32.03 11.37
C VAL A 322 -13.79 33.50 11.13
N LYS A 323 -15.08 33.84 11.12
CA LYS A 323 -15.54 35.23 10.99
C LYS A 323 -15.14 36.14 12.14
N ARG A 324 -14.92 35.62 13.36
CA ARG A 324 -14.52 36.46 14.52
C ARG A 324 -13.05 36.89 14.51
N ALA A 325 -12.19 36.25 13.73
CA ALA A 325 -10.78 36.64 13.64
C ALA A 325 -10.57 37.92 12.81
N GLY A 326 -11.54 38.31 11.99
CA GLY A 326 -11.49 39.52 11.16
C GLY A 326 -11.97 40.81 11.84
N GLU A 327 -12.49 40.75 13.08
CA GLU A 327 -13.04 41.90 13.81
C GLU A 327 -12.15 42.38 14.96
N LEU A 328 -10.94 41.82 15.12
CA LEU A 328 -9.99 42.18 16.19
C LEU A 328 -8.72 42.87 15.69
N PHE A 329 -8.74 43.44 14.48
CA PHE A 329 -7.72 44.38 14.00
C PHE A 329 -8.36 45.63 13.38
#